data_AF-A0A812W5X5-F1
#
_entry.id   AF-A0A812W5X5-F1
#
_cell.length_a   1.000
_cell.length_b   1.000
_cell.length_c   1.000
_cell.angle_alpha   90.00
_cell.angle_beta   90.00
_cell.angle_gamma   90.00
#
_symmetry.space_group_name_H-M   'P 1'
#
loop_
_entity.id
_entity.type
_entity.pdbx_description
1 polymer ?
#
loop_
_entity_poly.entity_id
_entity_poly.type
_entity_poly.pdbx_seq_one_letter_code
_entity_poly.pdbx_strand_id
1 'polypeptide(L)'
;ETPAAPATPVIEEPPQEAPAAPAAPVIPEPPQELTGDALVAFTRNQYLEALAKEGIPASRGAWLYGDYRNDIPDVSDPITCARACNLDEKCYHWNFKFMAKRCDLKAQNGGINQ
;
A
#
# COMPACT_ATOMS: atom_id res chain seq x y z
N GLU A 1 -24.90 52.42 -55.26
CA GLU A 1 -25.57 51.34 -54.50
C GLU A 1 -24.83 50.04 -54.76
N THR A 2 -24.53 49.30 -53.69
CA THR A 2 -23.83 48.00 -53.65
C THR A 2 -24.63 46.91 -54.39
N PRO A 3 -24.04 45.78 -54.85
CA PRO A 3 -23.74 44.71 -53.89
C PRO A 3 -22.38 44.03 -54.09
N ALA A 4 -21.77 43.71 -52.94
CA ALA A 4 -20.57 42.91 -52.81
C ALA A 4 -20.85 41.45 -53.21
N ALA A 5 -19.88 40.83 -53.87
CA ALA A 5 -19.89 39.41 -54.18
C ALA A 5 -19.70 38.56 -52.89
N PRO A 6 -20.30 37.36 -52.80
CA PRO A 6 -20.25 36.52 -51.62
C PRO A 6 -18.85 35.89 -51.43
N ALA A 7 -18.36 35.91 -50.20
CA ALA A 7 -17.16 35.18 -49.80
C ALA A 7 -17.46 33.67 -49.74
N THR A 8 -16.67 32.88 -50.45
CA THR A 8 -16.66 31.41 -50.35
C THR A 8 -16.11 30.97 -48.99
N PRO A 9 -16.67 29.91 -48.38
CA PRO A 9 -16.12 29.31 -47.17
C PRO A 9 -14.81 28.59 -47.51
N VAL A 10 -13.73 28.93 -46.79
CA VAL A 10 -12.47 28.18 -46.80
C VAL A 10 -12.73 26.88 -46.04
N ILE A 11 -12.71 25.76 -46.76
CA ILE A 11 -12.70 24.43 -46.16
C ILE A 11 -11.28 24.22 -45.63
N GLU A 12 -11.14 24.18 -44.30
CA GLU A 12 -9.88 23.86 -43.64
C GLU A 12 -9.60 22.36 -43.85
N GLU A 13 -8.54 22.05 -44.59
CA GLU A 13 -8.11 20.69 -44.86
C GLU A 13 -7.65 20.05 -43.53
N PRO A 14 -8.10 18.83 -43.17
CA PRO A 14 -7.62 18.17 -41.97
C PRO A 14 -6.11 17.92 -42.07
N PRO A 15 -5.36 17.96 -40.96
CA PRO A 15 -3.91 17.76 -40.98
C PRO A 15 -3.59 16.41 -41.61
N GLN A 16 -2.84 16.40 -42.71
CA GLN A 16 -2.31 15.17 -43.28
C GLN A 16 -1.38 14.51 -42.26
N GLU A 17 -1.75 13.29 -41.83
CA GLU A 17 -0.87 12.41 -41.08
C GLU A 17 0.40 12.15 -41.89
N ALA A 18 1.54 12.50 -41.32
CA ALA A 18 2.84 12.10 -41.84
C ALA A 18 2.91 10.56 -41.87
N PRO A 19 3.55 9.95 -42.88
CA PRO A 19 3.68 8.51 -42.95
C PRO A 19 4.40 7.99 -41.71
N ALA A 20 3.74 7.08 -41.00
CA ALA A 20 4.25 6.43 -39.81
C ALA A 20 5.63 5.80 -40.09
N ALA A 21 6.63 6.23 -39.32
CA ALA A 21 7.91 5.53 -39.27
C ALA A 21 7.66 4.06 -38.87
N PRO A 22 8.45 3.10 -39.39
CA PRO A 22 8.28 1.69 -39.04
C PRO A 22 8.35 1.50 -37.52
N ALA A 23 7.29 0.92 -36.95
CA ALA A 23 7.17 0.68 -35.52
C ALA A 23 8.37 -0.15 -35.04
N ALA A 24 9.15 0.41 -34.13
CA ALA A 24 10.18 -0.34 -33.42
C ALA A 24 9.52 -1.52 -32.69
N PRO A 25 10.21 -2.68 -32.56
CA PRO A 25 9.68 -3.81 -31.81
C PRO A 25 9.38 -3.38 -30.37
N VAL A 26 8.12 -3.49 -29.97
CA VAL A 26 7.67 -3.28 -28.59
C VAL A 26 8.29 -4.38 -27.75
N ILE A 27 9.40 -4.08 -27.07
CA ILE A 27 9.93 -4.95 -26.03
C ILE A 27 8.89 -4.94 -24.91
N PRO A 28 8.37 -6.10 -24.46
CA PRO A 28 7.41 -6.13 -23.36
C PRO A 28 8.07 -5.49 -22.13
N GLU A 29 7.43 -4.46 -21.57
CA GLU A 29 7.87 -3.88 -20.32
C GLU A 29 7.91 -4.97 -19.24
N PRO A 30 8.97 -5.01 -18.41
CA PRO A 30 9.03 -5.95 -17.30
C PRO A 30 7.82 -5.71 -16.36
N PRO A 31 7.35 -6.76 -15.65
CA PRO A 31 6.31 -6.61 -14.65
C PRO A 31 6.65 -5.47 -13.70
N GLN A 32 5.73 -4.54 -13.54
CA GLN A 32 5.92 -3.38 -12.67
C GLN A 32 6.12 -3.90 -11.23
N GLU A 33 7.33 -3.75 -10.69
CA GLU A 33 7.62 -4.14 -9.31
C GLU A 33 6.84 -3.26 -8.34
N LEU A 34 6.20 -3.88 -7.35
CA LEU A 34 5.49 -3.14 -6.33
C LEU A 34 6.50 -2.43 -5.43
N THR A 35 6.49 -1.10 -5.42
CA THR A 35 7.45 -0.28 -4.68
C THR A 35 6.73 0.73 -3.77
N GLY A 36 7.48 1.32 -2.83
CA GLY A 36 7.00 2.39 -1.94
C GLY A 36 5.70 2.05 -1.21
N ASP A 37 4.74 2.98 -1.26
CA ASP A 37 3.46 2.86 -0.55
C ASP A 37 2.61 1.67 -1.02
N ALA A 38 2.70 1.31 -2.30
CA ALA A 38 1.98 0.15 -2.84
C ALA A 38 2.50 -1.14 -2.20
N LEU A 39 3.83 -1.28 -2.07
CA LEU A 39 4.45 -2.41 -1.38
C LEU A 39 4.06 -2.47 0.10
N VAL A 40 4.07 -1.32 0.79
CA VAL A 40 3.68 -1.20 2.19
C VAL A 40 2.22 -1.61 2.39
N ALA A 41 1.32 -1.12 1.53
CA ALA A 41 -0.10 -1.43 1.61
C ALA A 41 -0.38 -2.91 1.33
N PHE A 42 0.23 -3.47 0.28
CA PHE A 42 0.09 -4.88 -0.07
C PHE A 42 0.58 -5.79 1.04
N THR A 43 1.79 -5.55 1.55
CA THR A 43 2.40 -6.37 2.61
C THR A 43 1.57 -6.32 3.89
N ARG A 44 1.10 -5.13 4.29
CA ARG A 44 0.20 -4.98 5.43
C ARG A 44 -1.09 -5.78 5.25
N ASN A 45 -1.73 -5.67 4.09
CA ASN A 45 -3.00 -6.34 3.82
C ASN A 45 -2.83 -7.86 3.85
N GLN A 46 -1.74 -8.40 3.29
CA GLN A 46 -1.44 -9.84 3.42
C GLN A 46 -1.34 -10.30 4.88
N TYR A 47 -0.67 -9.52 5.74
CA TYR A 47 -0.57 -9.87 7.14
C TYR A 47 -1.92 -9.78 7.88
N LEU A 48 -2.75 -8.78 7.59
CA LEU A 48 -4.10 -8.69 8.17
C LEU A 48 -4.98 -9.85 7.74
N GLU A 49 -4.92 -10.26 6.47
CA GLU A 49 -5.63 -11.44 5.97
C GLU A 49 -5.14 -12.74 6.63
N ALA A 50 -3.83 -12.89 6.83
CA ALA A 50 -3.25 -14.04 7.51
C ALA A 50 -3.69 -14.12 8.98
N LEU A 51 -3.70 -12.99 9.69
CA LEU A 51 -4.21 -12.90 11.06
C LEU A 51 -5.71 -13.23 11.13
N ALA A 52 -6.50 -12.71 10.19
CA ALA A 52 -7.93 -12.99 10.11
C ALA A 52 -8.23 -14.48 9.87
N LYS A 53 -7.44 -15.15 9.03
CA LYS A 53 -7.52 -16.61 8.83
C LYS A 53 -7.25 -17.40 10.10
N GLU A 54 -6.34 -16.92 10.94
CA GLU A 54 -6.01 -17.52 12.24
C GLU A 54 -7.00 -17.11 13.35
N GLY A 55 -8.00 -16.26 13.06
CA GLY A 55 -8.94 -15.75 14.05
C GLY A 55 -8.30 -14.79 15.05
N ILE A 56 -7.15 -14.19 14.72
CA ILE A 56 -6.43 -13.26 15.59
C ILE A 56 -6.94 -11.83 15.31
N PRO A 57 -7.52 -11.14 16.31
CA PRO A 57 -7.99 -9.78 16.12
C PRO A 57 -6.81 -8.81 15.94
N ALA A 58 -6.85 -8.05 14.85
CA ALA A 58 -5.86 -7.02 14.55
C ALA A 58 -6.48 -5.91 13.70
N SER A 59 -5.95 -4.70 13.84
CA SER A 59 -6.33 -3.55 13.03
C SER A 59 -5.11 -2.74 12.63
N ARG A 60 -5.28 -1.85 11.66
CA ARG A 60 -4.30 -0.79 11.43
C ARG A 60 -4.18 0.10 12.67
N GLY A 61 -2.98 0.64 12.85
CA GLY A 61 -2.66 1.54 13.93
C GLY A 61 -1.50 1.04 14.78
N ALA A 62 -1.34 1.68 15.92
CA ALA A 62 -0.42 1.25 16.97
C ALA A 62 -1.03 1.55 18.34
N TRP A 63 -0.85 0.61 19.26
CA TRP A 63 -1.01 0.88 20.68
C TRP A 63 0.15 1.77 21.15
N LEU A 64 -0.20 2.97 21.56
CA LEU A 64 0.70 3.98 22.10
C LEU A 64 0.60 3.98 23.61
N TYR A 65 1.72 4.29 24.27
CA TYR A 65 1.82 4.25 25.72
C TYR A 65 1.58 2.82 26.27
N GLY A 66 2.09 2.51 27.46
CA GLY A 66 2.05 1.14 27.98
C GLY A 66 3.08 0.19 27.36
N ASP A 67 4.24 0.70 26.94
CA ASP A 67 5.39 -0.12 26.58
C ASP A 67 5.73 -1.11 27.70
N TYR A 68 5.71 -2.40 27.39
CA TYR A 68 6.06 -3.45 28.34
C TYR A 68 7.32 -4.19 27.91
N ARG A 69 7.32 -4.74 26.70
CA ARG A 69 8.50 -5.35 26.08
C ARG A 69 8.58 -4.91 24.63
N ASN A 70 9.75 -4.50 24.19
CA ASN A 70 9.97 -4.03 22.84
C ASN A 70 11.01 -4.92 22.16
N ASP A 71 10.88 -5.07 20.85
CA ASP A 71 11.81 -5.85 20.02
C ASP A 71 12.00 -7.29 20.53
N ILE A 72 10.88 -8.01 20.69
CA ILE A 72 10.91 -9.42 21.11
C ILE A 72 11.80 -10.21 20.12
N PRO A 73 12.86 -10.87 20.60
CA PRO A 73 13.79 -11.59 19.72
C PRO A 73 13.07 -12.74 19.03
N ASP A 74 13.55 -13.08 17.83
CA ASP A 74 13.07 -14.22 17.03
C ASP A 74 11.58 -14.16 16.62
N VAL A 75 10.93 -13.00 16.76
CA VAL A 75 9.54 -12.79 16.32
C VAL A 75 9.51 -11.92 15.07
N SER A 76 9.50 -12.57 13.91
CA SER A 76 9.55 -11.92 12.59
C SER A 76 8.20 -11.84 11.86
N ASP A 77 7.09 -12.22 12.50
CA ASP A 77 5.76 -12.20 11.91
C ASP A 77 4.68 -11.83 12.96
N PRO A 78 3.54 -11.27 12.54
CA PRO A 78 2.54 -10.77 13.47
C PRO A 78 1.75 -11.89 14.16
N ILE A 79 1.64 -13.08 13.55
CA ILE A 79 0.93 -14.21 14.16
C ILE A 79 1.72 -14.67 15.39
N THR A 80 3.03 -14.84 15.24
CA THR A 80 3.94 -15.18 16.35
C THR A 80 3.96 -14.06 17.39
N CYS A 81 3.91 -12.79 16.99
CA CYS A 81 3.81 -11.66 17.93
C CYS A 81 2.52 -11.69 18.76
N ALA A 82 1.37 -11.92 18.12
CA ALA A 82 0.09 -12.05 18.82
C ALA A 82 0.08 -13.25 19.77
N ARG A 83 0.64 -14.40 19.34
CA ARG A 83 0.79 -15.59 20.20
C ARG A 83 1.70 -15.32 21.39
N ALA A 84 2.81 -14.60 21.18
CA ALA A 84 3.70 -14.19 22.27
C ALA A 84 2.97 -13.31 23.30
N CYS A 85 2.10 -12.40 22.84
CA CYS A 85 1.25 -11.62 23.74
C CYS A 85 0.28 -12.52 24.53
N ASN A 86 -0.40 -13.47 23.86
CA ASN A 86 -1.35 -14.37 24.52
C ASN A 86 -0.72 -15.28 25.58
N LEU A 87 0.58 -15.59 25.44
CA LEU A 87 1.34 -16.38 26.40
C LEU A 87 1.92 -15.54 27.55
N ASP A 88 1.88 -14.22 27.45
CA ASP A 88 2.43 -13.30 28.44
C ASP A 88 1.30 -12.64 29.22
N GLU A 89 1.12 -13.02 30.49
CA GLU A 89 0.04 -12.53 31.36
C GLU A 89 0.04 -11.00 31.56
N LYS A 90 1.17 -10.33 31.27
CA LYS A 90 1.30 -8.87 31.39
C LYS A 90 1.02 -8.16 30.06
N CYS A 91 0.83 -8.90 28.99
CA CYS A 91 0.50 -8.37 27.68
C CYS A 91 -1.02 -8.27 27.49
N TYR A 92 -1.47 -7.08 27.10
CA TYR A 92 -2.87 -6.80 26.77
C TYR A 92 -3.02 -6.40 25.31
N HIS A 93 -1.98 -5.81 24.74
CA HIS A 93 -1.95 -5.40 23.35
C HIS A 93 -0.58 -5.66 22.73
N TRP A 94 -0.50 -5.69 21.41
CA TRP A 94 0.74 -5.88 20.70
C TRP A 94 0.79 -4.98 19.46
N ASN A 95 1.99 -4.60 19.07
CA ASN A 95 2.27 -3.92 17.82
C ASN A 95 3.25 -4.76 17.01
N PHE A 96 2.98 -4.91 15.72
CA PHE A 96 3.92 -5.52 14.80
C PHE A 96 4.30 -4.56 13.66
N LYS A 97 5.56 -4.13 13.65
CA LYS A 97 6.13 -3.26 12.61
C LYS A 97 6.62 -4.12 11.46
N PHE A 98 5.72 -4.45 10.53
CA PHE A 98 5.95 -5.45 9.49
C PHE A 98 7.10 -5.16 8.51
N MET A 99 7.48 -3.89 8.32
CA MET A 99 8.64 -3.54 7.50
C MET A 99 9.96 -3.82 8.24
N ALA A 100 10.00 -3.56 9.55
CA ALA A 100 11.16 -3.79 10.39
C ALA A 100 11.20 -5.20 11.01
N LYS A 101 10.14 -6.01 10.81
CA LYS A 101 9.96 -7.32 11.44
C LYS A 101 10.12 -7.28 12.96
N ARG A 102 9.55 -6.25 13.59
CA ARG A 102 9.65 -6.01 15.04
C ARG A 102 8.31 -6.22 15.74
N CYS A 103 8.35 -6.96 16.85
CA CYS A 103 7.23 -7.16 17.76
C CYS A 103 7.43 -6.36 19.05
N ASP A 104 6.42 -5.57 19.44
CA ASP A 104 6.38 -4.86 20.71
C ASP A 104 5.10 -5.26 21.48
N LEU A 105 5.26 -5.74 22.72
CA LEU A 105 4.16 -6.08 23.64
C LEU A 105 3.82 -4.88 24.54
N LYS A 106 2.54 -4.68 24.78
CA LYS A 106 1.99 -3.55 25.53
C LYS A 106 1.14 -4.02 26.72
N ALA A 107 1.26 -3.29 27.82
CA ALA A 107 0.42 -3.44 28.99
C ALA A 107 -0.95 -2.77 28.80
N GLN A 108 -1.84 -2.97 29.77
CA GLN A 108 -3.25 -2.54 29.72
C GLN A 108 -3.45 -1.01 29.66
N ASN A 109 -2.46 -0.22 30.08
CA ASN A 109 -2.57 1.23 30.20
C ASN A 109 -2.28 1.99 28.89
N GLY A 110 -2.21 1.29 27.75
CA GLY A 110 -2.02 1.89 26.43
C GLY A 110 -3.31 2.42 25.81
N GLY A 111 -3.17 3.29 24.82
CA GLY A 111 -4.27 3.80 23.98
C GLY A 111 -4.00 3.51 22.51
N ILE A 112 -5.04 3.16 21.76
CA ILE A 112 -4.91 2.88 20.32
C ILE A 112 -4.92 4.17 19.49
N ASN A 113 -3.96 4.28 18.57
CA ASN A 113 -3.96 5.28 17.50
C ASN A 113 -4.14 4.56 16.16
N GLN A 114 -5.22 4.85 15.43
CA GLN A 114 -5.62 4.12 14.20
C GLN A 114 -5.34 4.90 12.92
#